data_AF-A0A1G8S0N3-F1
#
_entry.id   AF-A0A1G8S0N3-F1
#
_cell.length_a   1.000
_cell.length_b   1.000
_cell.length_c   1.000
_cell.angle_alpha   90.00
_cell.angle_beta   90.00
_cell.angle_gamma   90.00
#
_symmetry.space_group_name_H-M   'P 1'
#
loop_
_entity.id
_entity.type
_entity.pdbx_description
1 polymer ?
#
loop_
_entity_poly.entity_id
_entity_poly.type
_entity_poly.pdbx_seq_one_letter_code
_entity_poly.pdbx_strand_id
1 'polypeptide(L)'
;MVVHKAYKFRIYPNKTQEVLIAKTIGCSRFVFNHFLAKWNNTYKDTGKGLTDNACSKQLTQLKKEFVWLKEVDSTAIQSSLKNLADSYARFFKKQNNAPRFKSKNNKVQSYTTKCTNGNIAMMDNKIKVPKLGLWLRLRKVVT
;
A
#
# COMPACT_ATOMS: atom_id res chain seq x y z
N MET A 1 -15.70 -24.59 -5.98
CA MET A 1 -14.62 -23.77 -6.59
C MET A 1 -14.97 -22.30 -6.40
N VAL A 2 -14.15 -21.52 -5.70
CA VAL A 2 -14.41 -20.09 -5.49
C VAL A 2 -13.98 -19.34 -6.74
N VAL A 3 -14.91 -18.64 -7.41
CA VAL A 3 -14.61 -17.81 -8.58
C VAL A 3 -14.31 -16.40 -8.12
N HIS A 4 -13.06 -15.96 -8.30
CA HIS A 4 -12.68 -14.57 -8.03
C HIS A 4 -13.02 -13.68 -9.23
N LYS A 5 -13.67 -12.54 -8.97
CA LYS A 5 -13.97 -11.51 -9.99
C LYS A 5 -13.16 -10.26 -9.69
N ALA A 6 -12.57 -9.67 -10.73
CA ALA A 6 -11.89 -8.39 -10.67
C ALA A 6 -12.66 -7.34 -11.48
N TYR A 7 -12.73 -6.12 -10.96
CA TYR A 7 -13.40 -5.01 -11.61
C TYR A 7 -12.48 -3.78 -11.65
N LYS A 8 -12.56 -3.02 -12.74
CA LYS A 8 -11.80 -1.78 -12.94
C LYS A 8 -12.76 -0.60 -13.13
N PHE A 9 -12.60 0.41 -12.28
CA PHE A 9 -13.41 1.62 -12.29
C PHE A 9 -12.53 2.86 -12.35
N ARG A 10 -13.05 3.91 -12.99
CA ARG A 10 -12.51 5.27 -12.87
C ARG A 10 -13.19 5.94 -11.68
N ILE A 11 -12.39 6.50 -10.78
CA ILE A 11 -12.85 7.30 -9.65
C ILE A 11 -12.88 8.79 -10.01
N TYR A 12 -13.78 9.54 -9.37
CA TYR A 12 -13.86 11.00 -9.47
C TYR A 12 -13.77 11.61 -8.06
N PRO A 13 -12.55 11.80 -7.53
CA PRO A 13 -12.34 12.42 -6.23
C PRO A 13 -12.62 13.92 -6.24
N ASN A 14 -13.03 14.46 -5.10
CA ASN A 14 -12.97 15.90 -4.84
C ASN A 14 -11.54 16.32 -4.43
N LYS A 15 -11.29 17.63 -4.28
CA LYS A 15 -9.95 18.17 -3.97
C LYS A 15 -9.36 17.59 -2.68
N THR A 16 -10.15 17.45 -1.62
CA THR A 16 -9.70 16.87 -0.35
C THR A 16 -9.32 15.39 -0.52
N GLN A 17 -10.11 14.64 -1.29
CA GLN A 17 -9.83 13.23 -1.62
C GLN A 17 -8.58 13.08 -2.49
N GLU A 18 -8.38 13.95 -3.49
CA GLU A 18 -7.16 13.96 -4.31
C GLU A 18 -5.91 14.12 -3.44
N VAL A 19 -5.93 15.07 -2.50
CA VAL A 19 -4.83 15.29 -1.56
C VAL A 19 -4.60 14.07 -0.68
N LEU A 20 -5.65 13.46 -0.13
CA LEU A 20 -5.54 12.26 0.71
C LEU A 20 -5.02 11.05 -0.06
N ILE A 21 -5.46 10.85 -1.31
CA ILE A 21 -4.94 9.80 -2.21
C ILE A 21 -3.44 10.02 -2.44
N ALA A 22 -3.04 11.24 -2.79
CA ALA A 22 -1.64 11.58 -3.03
C ALA A 22 -0.77 11.38 -1.77
N LYS A 23 -1.26 11.80 -0.60
CA LYS A 23 -0.61 11.54 0.69
C LYS A 23 -0.48 10.04 0.96
N THR A 24 -1.54 9.26 0.74
CA THR A 24 -1.56 7.81 0.98
C THR A 24 -0.55 7.08 0.07
N ILE A 25 -0.49 7.46 -1.20
CA ILE A 25 0.53 6.97 -2.14
C ILE A 25 1.94 7.33 -1.65
N GLY A 26 2.15 8.59 -1.27
CA GLY A 26 3.44 9.07 -0.76
C GLY A 26 3.91 8.32 0.48
N CYS A 27 3.01 8.13 1.45
CA CYS A 27 3.27 7.36 2.67
C CYS A 27 3.58 5.89 2.37
N SER A 28 2.81 5.27 1.47
CA SER A 28 3.02 3.89 1.05
C SER A 28 4.40 3.72 0.39
N ARG A 29 4.79 4.67 -0.47
CA ARG A 29 6.12 4.70 -1.10
C ARG A 29 7.23 4.88 -0.08
N PHE A 30 7.10 5.83 0.85
CA PHE A 30 8.10 6.07 1.89
C PHE A 30 8.33 4.81 2.73
N VAL A 31 7.26 4.20 3.23
CA VAL A 31 7.37 2.99 4.06
C VAL A 31 8.01 1.84 3.27
N PHE A 32 7.60 1.62 2.02
CA PHE A 32 8.23 0.61 1.18
C PHE A 32 9.74 0.82 1.06
N ASN A 33 10.17 2.05 0.73
CA ASN A 33 11.58 2.38 0.52
C ASN A 33 12.38 2.32 1.82
N HIS A 34 11.82 2.80 2.94
CA HIS A 34 12.46 2.75 4.25
C HIS A 34 12.77 1.31 4.66
N PHE A 35 11.79 0.41 4.54
CA PHE A 35 11.98 -0.98 4.89
C PHE A 35 12.81 -1.75 3.85
N LEU A 36 12.78 -1.37 2.57
CA LEU A 36 13.67 -1.93 1.57
C LEU A 36 15.14 -1.62 1.88
N ALA A 37 15.45 -0.36 2.22
CA ALA A 37 16.80 0.03 2.64
C ALA A 37 17.25 -0.77 3.86
N LYS A 38 16.39 -0.88 4.88
CA LYS A 38 16.70 -1.64 6.09
C LYS A 38 16.90 -3.12 5.82
N TRP A 39 16.05 -3.72 4.99
CA TRP A 39 16.18 -5.10 4.58
C TRP A 39 17.50 -5.36 3.86
N ASN A 40 17.87 -4.49 2.92
CA ASN A 40 19.12 -4.61 2.19
C ASN A 40 20.34 -4.56 3.12
N ASN A 41 20.32 -3.69 4.14
CA ASN A 41 21.40 -3.62 5.12
C ASN A 41 21.44 -4.89 5.99
N THR A 42 20.32 -5.30 6.58
CA THR A 42 20.25 -6.52 7.40
C THR A 42 20.65 -7.78 6.62
N TYR A 43 20.26 -7.86 5.35
CA TYR A 43 20.61 -9.00 4.50
C TYR A 43 22.11 -9.02 4.17
N LYS A 44 22.74 -7.86 3.95
CA LYS A 44 24.21 -7.78 3.77
C LYS A 44 24.96 -8.28 5.00
N ASP A 45 24.48 -7.93 6.19
CA ASP A 45 25.18 -8.25 7.44
C ASP A 45 24.94 -9.70 7.92
N THR A 46 23.73 -10.22 7.73
CA THR A 46 23.29 -11.48 8.35
C THR A 46 22.97 -12.60 7.35
N GLY A 47 22.87 -12.27 6.05
CA GLY A 47 22.33 -13.17 5.03
C GLY A 47 20.83 -13.47 5.18
N LYS A 48 20.14 -12.84 6.14
CA LYS A 48 18.73 -13.06 6.46
C LYS A 48 17.92 -11.78 6.28
N GLY A 49 16.67 -11.96 5.86
CA GLY A 49 15.71 -10.88 5.72
C GLY A 49 15.10 -10.42 7.04
N LEU A 50 14.21 -9.42 6.98
CA LEU A 50 13.43 -8.99 8.15
C LEU A 50 12.22 -9.91 8.36
N THR A 51 11.84 -10.13 9.61
CA THR A 51 10.61 -10.85 9.95
C THR A 51 9.41 -9.91 10.00
N ASP A 52 8.21 -10.43 9.72
CA ASP A 52 6.96 -9.64 9.77
C ASP A 52 6.73 -8.99 11.14
N ASN A 53 7.06 -9.70 12.22
CA ASN A 53 6.96 -9.19 13.59
C ASN A 53 7.92 -8.02 13.82
N ALA A 54 9.16 -8.12 13.35
CA ALA A 54 10.13 -7.03 13.45
C ALA A 54 9.67 -5.81 12.63
N CYS A 55 9.22 -6.03 11.40
CA CYS A 55 8.69 -4.98 10.53
C CYS A 55 7.48 -4.28 11.16
N SER A 56 6.57 -5.03 11.76
CA SER A 56 5.36 -4.49 12.40
C SER A 56 5.69 -3.63 13.62
N LYS A 57 6.59 -4.11 14.51
CA LYS A 57 7.05 -3.33 15.67
C LYS A 57 7.73 -2.04 15.26
N GLN A 58 8.62 -2.12 14.27
CA GLN A 58 9.32 -0.94 13.75
C GLN A 58 8.37 0.03 13.06
N LEU A 59 7.34 -0.47 12.34
CA LEU A 59 6.34 0.41 11.74
C LEU A 59 5.58 1.20 12.81
N THR A 60 5.25 0.57 13.93
CA THR A 60 4.61 1.27 15.06
C THR A 60 5.50 2.39 15.59
N GLN A 61 6.81 2.15 15.73
CA GLN A 61 7.76 3.19 16.14
C GLN A 61 7.90 4.29 15.08
N LEU A 62 7.99 3.91 13.80
CA LEU A 62 8.09 4.84 12.68
C LEU A 62 6.88 5.79 12.61
N LYS A 63 5.68 5.30 12.94
CA LYS A 63 4.48 6.14 13.04
C LYS A 63 4.49 7.11 14.23
N LYS A 64 5.28 6.85 15.27
CA LYS A 64 5.46 7.79 16.40
C LYS A 64 6.39 8.92 15.99
N GLU A 65 7.46 8.60 15.27
CA GLU A 65 8.44 9.56 14.76
C GLU A 65 7.85 10.43 13.64
N PHE A 66 7.21 9.80 12.65
CA PHE A 66 6.62 10.46 11.50
C PHE A 66 5.10 10.54 11.65
N VAL A 67 4.63 11.58 12.35
CA VAL A 67 3.20 11.77 12.67
C VAL A 67 2.30 11.77 11.43
N TRP A 68 2.79 12.28 10.30
CA TRP A 68 2.06 12.29 9.03
C TRP A 68 1.70 10.89 8.50
N LEU A 69 2.39 9.82 8.94
CA LEU A 69 1.99 8.44 8.64
C LEU A 69 0.68 8.02 9.32
N LYS A 70 0.21 8.77 10.33
CA LYS A 70 -1.08 8.53 11.00
C LYS A 70 -2.25 9.22 10.29
N GLU A 71 -1.98 10.14 9.37
CA GLU A 71 -3.02 10.86 8.62
C GLU A 71 -3.72 9.96 7.61
N VAL A 72 -3.01 8.95 7.08
CA VAL A 72 -3.49 8.08 6.00
C VAL A 72 -4.02 6.74 6.51
N ASP A 73 -4.64 5.96 5.62
CA ASP A 73 -5.12 4.62 5.93
C ASP A 73 -3.97 3.71 6.40
N SER A 74 -4.10 3.20 7.63
CA SER A 74 -3.13 2.29 8.24
C SER A 74 -3.01 0.98 7.45
N THR A 75 -4.10 0.56 6.81
CA THR A 75 -4.18 -0.65 5.98
C THR A 75 -3.35 -0.50 4.71
N ALA A 76 -3.31 0.71 4.12
CA ALA A 76 -2.49 1.02 2.97
C ALA A 76 -0.99 0.91 3.30
N ILE A 77 -0.59 1.48 4.43
CA ILE A 77 0.79 1.40 4.91
C ILE A 77 1.21 -0.05 5.18
N GLN A 78 0.37 -0.81 5.90
CA GLN A 78 0.64 -2.22 6.19
C GLN A 78 0.69 -3.07 4.92
N SER A 79 -0.18 -2.79 3.94
CA SER A 79 -0.15 -3.48 2.65
C SER A 79 1.14 -3.19 1.89
N SER A 80 1.69 -1.98 2.01
CA SER A 80 3.00 -1.64 1.41
C SER A 80 4.14 -2.51 1.96
N LEU A 81 4.15 -2.76 3.27
CA LEU A 81 5.10 -3.71 3.90
C LEU A 81 4.89 -5.14 3.40
N LYS A 82 3.64 -5.60 3.35
CA LYS A 82 3.32 -6.96 2.86
C LYS A 82 3.73 -7.15 1.40
N ASN A 83 3.59 -6.11 0.57
CA ASN A 83 4.04 -6.14 -0.82
C ASN A 83 5.58 -6.26 -0.91
N LEU A 84 6.33 -5.65 0.01
CA LEU A 84 7.79 -5.81 0.07
C LEU A 84 8.17 -7.25 0.44
N ALA A 85 7.53 -7.81 1.47
CA ALA A 85 7.75 -9.18 1.89
C ALA A 85 7.42 -10.18 0.77
N ASP A 86 6.28 -10.02 0.09
CA ASP A 86 5.90 -10.84 -1.08
C ASP A 86 6.91 -10.71 -2.22
N SER A 87 7.42 -9.50 -2.47
CA SER A 87 8.43 -9.27 -3.52
C SER A 87 9.72 -10.04 -3.25
N TYR A 88 10.21 -10.04 -2.01
CA TYR A 88 11.37 -10.86 -1.62
C TYR A 88 11.06 -12.36 -1.66
N ALA A 89 9.87 -12.78 -1.20
CA ALA A 89 9.48 -14.19 -1.26
C ALA A 89 9.47 -14.72 -2.70
N ARG A 90 8.97 -13.95 -3.66
CA ARG A 90 9.01 -14.29 -5.10
C ARG A 90 10.43 -14.27 -5.66
N PHE A 91 11.26 -13.32 -5.21
CA PHE A 91 12.67 -13.26 -5.60
C PHE A 91 13.44 -14.52 -5.16
N PHE A 92 13.29 -14.96 -3.91
CA PHE A 92 13.94 -16.19 -3.43
C PHE A 92 13.41 -17.46 -4.12
N LYS A 93 12.14 -17.46 -4.57
CA LYS A 93 11.56 -18.50 -5.43
C LYS A 93 11.98 -18.41 -6.90
N LYS A 94 12.87 -17.47 -7.26
CA LYS A 94 13.32 -17.21 -8.64
C LYS A 94 12.19 -16.89 -9.63
N GLN A 95 11.07 -16.36 -9.14
CA GLN A 95 9.92 -15.99 -9.97
C GLN A 95 10.01 -14.56 -10.50
N ASN A 96 10.72 -13.68 -9.80
CA ASN A 96 10.88 -12.27 -10.12
C ASN A 96 12.29 -11.79 -9.75
N ASN A 97 12.67 -10.63 -10.29
CA ASN A 97 13.87 -9.91 -9.87
C ASN A 97 13.74 -9.32 -8.46
N ALA A 98 14.88 -8.96 -7.86
CA ALA A 98 14.93 -8.33 -6.54
C ALA A 98 14.09 -7.02 -6.50
N PRO A 99 13.45 -6.71 -5.36
CA PRO A 99 12.69 -5.49 -5.21
C PRO A 99 13.58 -4.25 -5.34
N ARG A 100 13.05 -3.20 -5.99
CA ARG A 100 13.73 -1.93 -6.23
C ARG A 100 13.04 -0.79 -5.50
N PHE A 101 13.80 0.26 -5.18
CA PHE A 101 13.23 1.48 -4.62
C PHE A 101 12.16 2.05 -5.54
N LYS A 102 11.01 2.39 -4.96
CA LYS A 102 9.90 3.04 -5.67
C LYS A 102 10.24 4.52 -5.91
N SER A 103 10.09 4.97 -7.15
CA SER A 103 10.31 6.36 -7.54
C SER A 103 9.02 7.20 -7.50
N LYS A 104 9.14 8.50 -7.17
CA LYS A 104 8.06 9.48 -7.29
C LYS A 104 7.68 9.77 -8.74
N ASN A 105 8.62 9.62 -9.64
CA ASN A 105 8.44 9.94 -11.06
C ASN A 105 7.93 8.74 -11.88
N ASN A 106 7.61 7.62 -11.22
CA ASN A 106 6.96 6.50 -11.91
C ASN A 106 5.58 6.94 -12.40
N LYS A 107 5.29 6.72 -13.68
CA LYS A 107 4.00 7.01 -14.33
C LYS A 107 2.84 6.31 -13.62
N VAL A 108 3.08 5.13 -13.06
CA VAL A 108 2.08 4.36 -12.30
C VAL A 108 2.35 4.53 -10.81
N GLN A 109 1.49 5.29 -10.14
CA GLN A 109 1.45 5.43 -8.69
C GLN A 109 0.19 4.74 -8.15
N SER A 110 0.33 3.93 -7.11
CA SER A 110 -0.79 3.20 -6.53
C SER A 110 -0.56 2.90 -5.06
N TYR A 111 -1.67 2.64 -4.36
CA TYR A 111 -1.68 2.03 -3.04
C TYR A 111 -2.77 0.95 -3.00
N THR A 112 -2.69 0.05 -2.03
CA THR A 112 -3.64 -1.05 -1.86
C THR A 112 -4.24 -0.96 -0.48
N THR A 113 -5.56 -0.88 -0.39
CA THR A 113 -6.30 -1.03 0.86
C THR A 113 -7.10 -2.32 0.84
N LYS A 114 -7.53 -2.81 2.00
CA LYS A 114 -8.24 -4.08 2.15
C LYS A 114 -9.57 -3.84 2.82
N CYS A 115 -10.58 -4.62 2.40
CA CYS A 115 -11.84 -4.66 3.10
C CYS A 115 -11.63 -5.43 4.41
N THR A 116 -11.77 -4.74 5.53
CA THR A 116 -11.71 -5.29 6.88
C THR A 116 -12.87 -4.73 7.67
N ASN A 117 -13.65 -5.59 8.32
CA ASN A 117 -14.76 -5.20 9.18
C ASN A 117 -15.77 -4.24 8.48
N GLY A 118 -16.06 -4.48 7.19
CA GLY A 118 -17.03 -3.67 6.43
C GLY A 118 -16.60 -2.23 6.12
N ASN A 119 -15.31 -1.90 6.25
CA ASN A 119 -14.80 -0.55 6.02
C ASN A 119 -14.85 -0.08 4.55
N ILE A 120 -14.98 -1.00 3.60
CA ILE A 120 -15.19 -0.73 2.18
C ILE A 120 -16.60 -1.15 1.83
N ALA A 121 -17.37 -0.21 1.27
CA ALA A 121 -18.74 -0.44 0.84
C ALA A 121 -18.94 0.12 -0.57
N MET A 122 -19.79 -0.54 -1.34
CA MET A 122 -20.20 -0.13 -2.68
C MET A 122 -21.71 0.14 -2.65
N MET A 123 -22.13 1.27 -3.20
CA MET A 123 -23.55 1.63 -3.33
C MET A 123 -23.72 2.30 -4.69
N ASP A 124 -24.50 1.67 -5.56
CA ASP A 124 -24.70 2.10 -6.95
C ASP A 124 -23.38 2.38 -7.68
N ASN A 125 -23.20 3.62 -8.12
CA ASN A 125 -22.00 4.14 -8.77
C ASN A 125 -21.08 4.86 -7.79
N LYS A 126 -21.01 4.41 -6.54
CA LYS A 126 -20.16 5.00 -5.51
C LYS A 126 -19.45 3.96 -4.66
N ILE A 127 -18.25 4.30 -4.20
CA ILE A 127 -17.46 3.49 -3.26
C ILE A 127 -17.08 4.30 -2.03
N LYS A 128 -17.19 3.67 -0.86
CA LYS A 128 -16.62 4.16 0.39
C LYS A 128 -15.29 3.45 0.61
N VAL A 129 -14.24 4.23 0.85
CA VAL A 129 -12.89 3.74 1.10
C VAL A 129 -12.39 4.33 2.42
N PRO A 130 -11.66 3.58 3.26
CA PRO A 130 -11.12 4.08 4.53
C PRO A 130 -10.38 5.40 4.37
N LYS A 131 -10.60 6.32 5.31
CA LYS A 131 -9.92 7.64 5.41
C LYS A 131 -10.09 8.59 4.21
N LEU A 132 -10.84 8.21 3.17
CA LEU A 132 -11.16 9.07 2.03
C LEU A 132 -12.45 9.89 2.19
N GLY A 133 -13.02 9.89 3.40
CA GLY A 133 -14.20 10.68 3.75
C GLY A 133 -15.46 10.16 3.05
N LEU A 134 -16.11 11.05 2.30
CA LEU A 134 -17.37 10.80 1.60
C LEU A 134 -17.21 9.75 0.48
N TRP A 135 -18.35 9.25 0.02
CA TRP A 135 -18.46 8.32 -1.10
C TRP A 135 -17.83 8.87 -2.40
N LEU A 136 -16.91 8.10 -2.99
CA LEU A 136 -16.27 8.39 -4.27
C LEU A 136 -17.16 7.92 -5.42
N ARG A 137 -17.42 8.79 -6.41
CA ARG A 137 -18.15 8.39 -7.61
C ARG A 137 -17.29 7.49 -8.49
N LEU A 138 -17.91 6.44 -9.01
CA LEU A 138 -17.34 5.45 -9.91
C LEU A 138 -17.98 5.55 -11.29
N ARG A 139 -17.18 5.31 -12.32
CA ARG A 139 -17.65 4.96 -13.66
C ARG A 139 -16.91 3.71 -14.11
N LYS A 140 -17.65 2.71 -14.61
CA LYS A 140 -17.04 1.48 -15.16
C LYS A 140 -16.15 1.86 -16.33
N VAL A 141 -14.92 1.36 -16.33
CA VAL A 141 -14.05 1.48 -17.50
C VAL A 141 -14.51 0.39 -18.47
N VAL A 142 -15.17 0.79 -19.56
CA VAL A 142 -15.42 -0.12 -20.68
C VAL A 142 -14.06 -0.31 -21.33
N THR A 143 -13.49 -1.50 -21.13
CA THR A 143 -12.23 -1.92 -21.76
C THR A 143 -12.53 -3.18 -22.53
#